data_AF-A0A0G1T2H7-F1
#
_entry.id   AF-A0A0G1T2H7-F1
#
_cell.length_a   1.000
_cell.length_b   1.000
_cell.length_c   1.000
_cell.angle_alpha   90.00
_cell.angle_beta   90.00
_cell.angle_gamma   90.00
#
_symmetry.space_group_name_H-M   'P 1'
#
loop_
_entity.id
_entity.type
_entity.pdbx_description
1 polymer ?
#
loop_
_entity_poly.entity_id
_entity_poly.type
_entity_poly.pdbx_seq_one_letter_code
_entity_poly.pdbx_strand_id
1 'polypeptide(L)'
;MPTNKINFEEPTNEIYKDGKVVGITDKLYTLNSTEITFDDVLVKGDLSGVLNYNGKNIQVIQIDTAIGMEVTQNGARGPVWKGVKCKVL
;
A
#
# COMPACT_ATOMS: atom_id res chain seq x y z
N MET A 1 15.16 -33.80 12.57
CA MET A 1 13.78 -33.34 12.28
C MET A 1 13.92 -32.08 11.44
N PRO A 2 13.38 -31.99 10.22
CA PRO A 2 13.42 -30.75 9.47
C PRO A 2 12.38 -29.80 10.07
N THR A 3 12.84 -28.74 10.72
CA THR A 3 12.00 -27.65 11.21
C THR A 3 11.53 -26.87 9.97
N ASN A 4 10.31 -27.13 9.51
CA ASN A 4 9.65 -26.24 8.57
C ASN A 4 9.56 -24.87 9.25
N LYS A 5 10.46 -23.95 8.89
CA LYS A 5 10.30 -22.53 9.22
C LYS A 5 9.11 -22.06 8.41
N ILE A 6 7.94 -22.05 9.04
CA ILE A 6 6.77 -21.37 8.50
C ILE A 6 7.15 -19.89 8.57
N ASN A 7 7.51 -19.32 7.42
CA ASN A 7 7.86 -17.92 7.30
C ASN A 7 6.55 -17.14 7.31
N PHE A 8 6.04 -16.83 8.51
CA PHE A 8 4.98 -15.85 8.66
C PHE A 8 5.63 -14.49 8.44
N GLU A 9 5.65 -14.00 7.20
CA GLU A 9 5.97 -12.58 6.97
C GLU A 9 4.94 -11.76 7.75
N GLU A 10 5.43 -10.96 8.71
CA GLU A 10 4.56 -10.09 9.49
C GLU A 10 3.88 -9.08 8.55
N PRO A 11 2.57 -8.81 8.73
CA PRO A 11 1.86 -7.88 7.88
C PRO A 11 2.49 -6.48 7.98
N THR A 12 2.71 -5.85 6.83
CA THR A 12 3.35 -4.54 6.71
C THR A 12 2.40 -3.50 6.11
N ASN A 13 2.72 -2.22 6.33
CA ASN A 13 2.04 -1.10 5.69
C ASN A 13 2.58 -0.80 4.28
N GLU A 14 3.51 -1.62 3.78
CA GLU A 14 4.27 -1.35 2.57
C GLU A 14 3.58 -1.98 1.35
N ILE A 15 3.51 -1.19 0.28
CA ILE A 15 3.04 -1.63 -1.03
C ILE A 15 4.28 -1.85 -1.90
N TYR A 16 4.40 -3.03 -2.50
CA TYR A 16 5.54 -3.42 -3.31
C TYR A 16 5.20 -3.49 -4.79
N LYS A 17 6.20 -3.20 -5.62
CA LYS A 17 6.20 -3.51 -7.05
C LYS A 17 7.58 -4.03 -7.40
N ASP A 18 7.65 -5.20 -8.03
CA ASP A 18 8.90 -5.88 -8.40
C ASP A 18 9.91 -5.98 -7.23
N GLY A 19 9.39 -6.28 -6.03
CA GLY A 19 10.18 -6.41 -4.80
C GLY A 19 10.66 -5.10 -4.16
N LYS A 20 10.23 -3.94 -4.67
CA LYS A 20 10.57 -2.61 -4.11
C LYS A 20 9.36 -1.94 -3.48
N VAL A 21 9.56 -1.26 -2.36
CA VAL A 21 8.52 -0.45 -1.72
C VAL A 21 8.21 0.77 -2.61
N VAL A 22 6.98 0.85 -3.10
CA VAL A 22 6.46 1.95 -3.94
C VAL A 22 5.36 2.76 -3.27
N GLY A 23 4.82 2.28 -2.15
CA GLY A 23 3.86 3.03 -1.33
C GLY A 23 3.90 2.60 0.12
N ILE A 24 3.46 3.49 1.01
CA ILE A 24 3.28 3.19 2.43
C ILE A 24 1.89 3.69 2.84
N THR A 25 1.07 2.77 3.34
CA THR A 25 -0.27 3.05 3.87
C THR A 25 -0.19 3.69 5.26
N ASP A 26 -1.20 4.46 5.64
CA ASP A 26 -1.29 5.09 6.97
C ASP A 26 -1.40 4.08 8.12
N LYS A 27 -1.98 2.92 7.85
CA LYS A 27 -2.20 1.84 8.81
C LYS A 27 -2.25 0.48 8.12
N LEU A 28 -2.31 -0.57 8.92
CA LEU A 28 -2.52 -1.92 8.40
C LEU A 28 -3.97 -2.08 7.96
N TYR A 29 -4.17 -2.55 6.73
CA TYR A 29 -5.48 -2.90 6.22
C TYR A 29 -5.58 -4.40 6.01
N THR A 30 -6.72 -4.97 6.39
CA THR A 30 -7.03 -6.37 6.12
C THR A 30 -7.72 -6.51 4.77
N LEU A 31 -7.14 -7.29 3.86
CA LEU A 31 -7.75 -7.62 2.57
C LEU A 31 -8.75 -8.77 2.73
N ASN A 32 -9.98 -8.46 3.14
CA ASN A 32 -11.07 -9.45 3.27
C ASN A 32 -12.09 -9.42 2.13
N SER A 33 -11.90 -8.57 1.12
CA SER A 33 -12.87 -8.37 0.04
C SER A 33 -12.19 -8.27 -1.34
N THR A 34 -12.98 -8.18 -2.41
CA THR A 34 -12.49 -7.97 -3.79
C THR A 34 -11.95 -6.57 -4.03
N GLU A 35 -12.24 -5.64 -3.11
CA GLU A 35 -11.77 -4.26 -3.16
C GLU A 35 -11.21 -3.84 -1.80
N ILE A 36 -10.33 -2.84 -1.82
CA ILE A 36 -9.78 -2.22 -0.63
C ILE A 36 -9.63 -0.73 -0.91
N THR A 37 -9.90 0.11 0.09
CA THR A 37 -9.64 1.55 -0.01
C THR A 37 -8.66 1.92 1.08
N PHE A 38 -7.53 2.49 0.69
CA PHE A 38 -6.57 3.09 1.60
C PHE A 38 -6.91 4.57 1.79
N ASP A 39 -7.01 5.01 3.04
CA ASP A 39 -7.30 6.41 3.37
C ASP A 39 -6.18 7.31 2.83
N ASP A 40 -4.93 6.98 3.18
CA ASP A 40 -3.74 7.66 2.68
C ASP A 40 -2.67 6.67 2.23
N VAL A 41 -2.03 6.96 1.09
CA VAL A 41 -0.82 6.28 0.60
C VAL A 41 0.28 7.30 0.38
N LEU A 42 1.36 7.20 1.15
CA LEU A 42 2.60 7.92 0.88
C LEU A 42 3.29 7.26 -0.32
N VAL A 43 3.37 8.00 -1.42
CA VAL A 43 3.92 7.51 -2.68
C VAL A 43 5.45 7.53 -2.62
N LYS A 44 6.08 6.37 -2.82
CA LYS A 44 7.54 6.20 -2.87
C LYS A 44 8.05 5.89 -4.28
N GLY A 45 7.16 5.45 -5.16
CA GLY A 45 7.48 5.11 -6.53
C GLY A 45 6.23 4.97 -7.39
N ASP A 46 6.34 4.16 -8.43
CA ASP A 46 5.25 3.92 -9.38
C ASP A 46 4.17 2.99 -8.79
N LEU A 47 2.97 3.54 -8.61
CA LEU A 47 1.78 2.83 -8.14
C LEU A 47 0.84 2.37 -9.29
N SER A 48 1.31 2.41 -10.54
CA SER A 48 0.55 1.86 -11.66
C SER A 48 0.68 0.33 -11.77
N GLY A 49 -0.30 -0.32 -12.39
CA GLY A 49 -0.25 -1.76 -12.68
C GLY A 49 -0.48 -2.65 -11.46
N VAL A 50 0.12 -3.85 -11.48
CA VAL A 50 0.00 -4.84 -10.41
C VAL A 50 0.99 -4.51 -9.30
N LEU A 51 0.46 -4.43 -8.08
CA LEU A 51 1.18 -4.16 -6.84
C LEU A 51 0.97 -5.32 -5.88
N ASN A 52 1.83 -5.47 -4.87
CA ASN A 52 1.66 -6.42 -3.79
C ASN A 52 1.48 -5.70 -2.46
N TYR A 53 0.47 -6.10 -1.69
CA TYR A 53 0.25 -5.63 -0.32
C TYR A 53 -0.14 -6.83 0.54
N ASN A 54 0.64 -7.10 1.60
CA ASN A 54 0.43 -8.24 2.51
C ASN A 54 0.23 -9.58 1.78
N GLY A 55 1.08 -9.85 0.78
CA GLY A 55 1.07 -11.10 0.01
C GLY A 55 -0.04 -11.21 -1.03
N LYS A 56 -0.90 -10.19 -1.18
CA LYS A 56 -1.95 -10.15 -2.21
C LYS A 56 -1.63 -9.18 -3.32
N ASN A 57 -2.00 -9.55 -4.54
CA ASN A 57 -1.90 -8.68 -5.68
C ASN A 57 -3.08 -7.71 -5.69
N ILE A 58 -2.78 -6.43 -5.89
CA ILE A 58 -3.77 -5.36 -5.98
C ILE A 58 -3.47 -4.47 -7.18
N GLN A 59 -4.47 -3.74 -7.65
CA GLN A 59 -4.32 -2.72 -8.69
C GLN A 59 -5.10 -1.47 -8.29
N VAL A 60 -4.44 -0.31 -8.32
CA VAL A 60 -5.11 0.98 -8.12
C VAL A 60 -6.10 1.21 -9.26
N ILE A 61 -7.36 1.46 -8.93
CA ILE A 61 -8.43 1.71 -9.89
C ILE A 61 -8.99 3.13 -9.79
N GLN A 62 -8.86 3.77 -8.63
CA GLN A 62 -9.29 5.15 -8.42
C GLN A 62 -8.46 5.79 -7.29
N ILE A 63 -8.24 7.10 -7.41
CA ILE A 63 -7.78 7.95 -6.32
C ILE A 63 -8.75 9.12 -6.21
N ASP A 64 -9.06 9.53 -4.98
CA ASP A 64 -9.94 10.69 -4.76
C ASP A 64 -9.15 12.00 -4.83
N THR A 65 -7.90 12.01 -4.33
CA THR A 65 -7.05 13.21 -4.36
C THR A 65 -5.57 12.85 -4.45
N ALA A 66 -4.83 13.56 -5.32
CA ALA A 66 -3.37 13.51 -5.37
C ALA A 66 -2.80 14.82 -4.79
N ILE A 67 -1.95 14.70 -3.78
CA ILE A 67 -1.30 15.82 -3.08
C ILE A 67 0.21 15.72 -3.31
N GLY A 68 0.81 16.74 -3.93
CA GLY A 68 2.26 16.77 -4.16
C GLY A 68 3.07 16.85 -2.85
N MET A 69 2.59 17.63 -1.89
CA MET A 69 3.16 17.76 -0.55
C MET A 69 2.05 18.10 0.45
N GLU A 70 1.93 17.31 1.50
CA GLU A 70 1.01 17.55 2.62
C GLU A 70 1.79 18.11 3.81
N VAL A 71 1.31 19.22 4.38
CA VAL A 71 1.93 19.85 5.54
C VAL A 71 0.98 19.71 6.73
N THR A 72 1.48 19.10 7.80
CA THR A 72 0.73 18.85 9.04
C THR A 72 1.47 19.44 10.24
N GLN A 73 0.89 19.34 11.44
CA GLN A 73 1.58 19.72 12.68
C GLN A 73 2.87 18.92 12.92
N ASN A 74 3.00 17.74 12.30
CA ASN A 74 4.18 16.87 12.39
C ASN A 74 5.22 17.16 11.30
N GLY A 75 5.01 18.20 10.49
CA GLY A 75 5.87 18.57 9.37
C GLY A 75 5.30 18.21 8.00
N ALA A 76 6.13 18.38 6.97
CA ALA A 76 5.79 18.11 5.58
C ALA A 76 6.09 16.65 5.21
N ARG A 77 5.18 16.02 4.46
CA ARG A 77 5.37 14.70 3.84
C ARG A 77 4.79 14.70 2.43
N GLY A 78 5.31 13.86 1.54
CA GLY A 78 4.68 13.64 0.23
C GLY A 78 5.63 13.09 -0.83
N PRO A 79 5.10 12.72 -2.01
CA PRO A 79 3.68 12.85 -2.44
C PRO A 79 2.71 11.92 -1.71
N VAL A 80 1.46 12.34 -1.51
CA VAL A 80 0.40 11.56 -0.82
C VAL A 80 -0.81 11.43 -1.73
N TRP A 81 -1.35 10.21 -1.86
CA TRP A 81 -2.65 9.95 -2.49
C TRP A 81 -3.67 9.63 -1.41
N LYS A 82 -4.88 10.17 -1.55
CA LYS A 82 -6.00 9.93 -0.62
C LYS A 82 -7.14 9.18 -1.28
N GLY A 83 -7.84 8.36 -0.51
CA GLY A 83 -8.96 7.56 -1.00
C GLY A 83 -8.52 6.63 -2.13
N VAL A 84 -7.43 5.91 -1.92
CA VAL A 84 -6.82 5.05 -2.94
C VAL A 84 -7.57 3.73 -2.99
N LYS A 85 -8.49 3.62 -3.94
CA LYS A 85 -9.27 2.41 -4.16
C LYS A 85 -8.49 1.45 -5.05
N CYS A 86 -8.34 0.23 -4.57
CA CYS A 86 -7.69 -0.86 -5.28
C CYS A 86 -8.64 -2.05 -5.44
N LYS A 87 -8.52 -2.72 -6.58
CA LYS A 87 -9.08 -4.05 -6.80
C LYS A 87 -8.06 -5.10 -6.35
N VAL A 88 -8.52 -6.15 -5.67
CA VAL A 88 -7.72 -7.33 -5.33
C VAL A 88 -7.80 -8.32 -6.51
N LEU A 89 -6.63 -8.84 -6.93
CA LEU A 89 -6.48 -9.74 -8.08
C LEU A 89 -6.41 -11.21 -7.67
#